data_AF-A0A660XH20-F1
#
_entry.id   AF-A0A660XH20-F1
#
_cell.length_a   1.000
_cell.length_b   1.000
_cell.length_c   1.000
_cell.angle_alpha   90.00
_cell.angle_beta   90.00
_cell.angle_gamma   90.00
#
_symmetry.space_group_name_H-M   'P 1'
#
loop_
_entity.id
_entity.type
_entity.pdbx_description
1 polymer ?
#
loop_
_entity_poly.entity_id
_entity_poly.type
_entity_poly.pdbx_seq_one_letter_code
_entity_poly.pdbx_strand_id
1 'polypeptide(L)' 'MTLSISVFIFSLFFAYGCGKKEQKTQVETEQKIQWNYNLDSALTLATRLNKPLMIDFMATWCPPCKKMEDSTS' A
#
# COMPACT_ATOMS: atom_id res chain seq x y z
N MET A 1 -26.41 30.96 -32.71
CA MET A 1 -25.28 31.44 -31.86
C MET A 1 -25.42 31.06 -30.38
N THR A 2 -26.38 30.23 -29.97
CA THR A 2 -26.48 29.74 -28.57
C THR A 2 -26.11 28.26 -28.47
N LEU A 3 -26.34 27.49 -29.55
CA LEU A 3 -25.98 26.08 -29.67
C LEU A 3 -24.47 25.83 -29.57
N SER A 4 -23.67 26.67 -30.23
CA SER A 4 -22.19 26.57 -30.18
C SER A 4 -21.64 26.84 -28.77
N ILE A 5 -22.22 27.80 -28.05
CA ILE A 5 -21.80 28.16 -26.69
C ILE A 5 -22.11 27.01 -25.71
N SER A 6 -23.26 26.35 -25.89
CA SER A 6 -23.65 25.18 -25.07
C SER A 6 -22.71 23.98 -25.27
N VAL A 7 -22.25 23.74 -26.49
CA VAL A 7 -21.28 22.66 -26.80
C VAL A 7 -19.92 22.94 -26.14
N PHE A 8 -19.43 24.19 -26.22
CA PHE A 8 -18.15 24.56 -25.61
C PHE A 8 -18.16 24.44 -24.07
N ILE A 9 -19.26 24.82 -23.41
CA ILE A 9 -19.38 24.73 -21.95
C ILE A 9 -19.42 23.25 -21.49
N PHE A 10 -20.11 22.38 -22.22
CA PHE A 10 -20.17 20.95 -21.90
C PHE A 10 -18.81 20.25 -22.09
N SER A 11 -18.05 20.62 -23.14
CA SER A 11 -16.68 20.14 -23.36
C SER A 11 -15.71 20.64 -22.28
N LEU A 12 -15.85 21.88 -21.83
CA LEU A 12 -15.06 22.42 -20.74
C LEU A 12 -15.39 21.70 -19.42
N PHE A 13 -16.66 21.45 -19.11
CA PHE A 13 -17.06 20.66 -17.93
C PHE A 13 -16.48 19.25 -17.94
N PHE A 14 -16.47 18.57 -19.10
CA PHE A 14 -15.92 17.23 -19.24
C PHE A 14 -14.38 17.20 -19.14
N ALA A 15 -13.70 18.26 -19.58
CA ALA A 15 -12.24 18.41 -19.49
C ALA A 15 -11.76 18.89 -18.10
N TYR A 16 -12.52 19.77 -17.44
CA TYR A 16 -12.29 20.19 -16.06
C TYR A 16 -12.73 19.14 -15.04
N GLY A 17 -13.49 18.11 -15.47
CA GLY A 17 -13.67 16.83 -14.79
C GLY A 17 -12.39 16.00 -14.71
N CYS A 18 -11.24 16.64 -14.52
CA CYS A 18 -10.02 16.02 -14.01
C CYS A 18 -10.35 15.56 -12.58
N GLY A 19 -10.98 14.40 -12.49
CA GLY A 19 -10.99 13.61 -11.28
C GLY A 19 -9.55 13.58 -10.81
N LYS A 20 -9.29 14.19 -9.65
CA LYS A 20 -8.03 14.01 -8.96
C LYS A 20 -7.82 12.51 -8.92
N LYS A 21 -6.93 11.99 -9.76
CA LYS A 21 -6.45 10.63 -9.60
C LYS A 21 -5.81 10.64 -8.23
N GLU A 22 -6.53 10.10 -7.26
CA GLU A 22 -6.00 9.81 -5.96
C GLU A 22 -4.70 9.05 -6.22
N GLN A 23 -3.59 9.65 -5.81
CA GLN A 23 -2.28 9.04 -5.91
C GLN A 23 -2.31 7.86 -4.95
N LYS A 24 -2.84 6.73 -5.42
CA LYS A 24 -2.60 5.41 -4.84
C LYS A 24 -1.09 5.29 -4.88
N THR A 25 -0.47 5.54 -3.73
CA THR A 25 0.94 5.30 -3.49
C THR A 25 1.28 3.97 -4.14
N GLN A 26 2.04 4.07 -5.22
CA GLN A 26 2.54 2.95 -6.00
C GLN A 26 3.52 2.22 -5.10
N VAL A 27 3.01 1.29 -4.30
CA VAL A 27 3.74 0.11 -3.86
C VAL A 27 2.97 -1.07 -4.43
N GLU A 28 3.00 -1.16 -5.75
CA GLU A 28 2.84 -2.43 -6.46
C GLU A 28 4.25 -2.91 -6.78
N THR A 29 4.97 -3.24 -5.72
CA THR A 29 6.09 -4.18 -5.76
C THR A 29 5.51 -5.47 -5.23
N GLU A 30 5.95 -6.63 -5.71
CA GLU A 30 5.64 -7.95 -5.14
C GLU A 30 5.43 -7.83 -3.62
N GLN A 31 4.35 -8.42 -3.08
CA GLN A 31 3.90 -8.31 -1.68
C GLN A 31 4.91 -8.92 -0.70
N LYS A 32 6.14 -8.41 -0.67
CA LYS A 32 7.21 -8.86 0.19
C LYS A 32 7.11 -8.10 1.49
N ILE A 33 6.72 -8.83 2.54
CA ILE A 33 6.66 -8.33 3.91
C ILE A 33 8.03 -7.71 4.27
N GLN A 34 8.01 -6.44 4.68
CA GLN A 34 9.21 -5.73 5.13
C GLN A 34 9.44 -6.04 6.61
N TRP A 35 10.21 -7.09 6.89
CA TRP A 35 10.56 -7.49 8.26
C TRP A 35 11.51 -6.48 8.92
N ASN A 36 11.21 -6.13 10.18
CA ASN A 36 12.10 -5.34 11.02
C ASN A 36 12.77 -6.27 12.04
N TYR A 37 14.11 -6.29 12.05
CA TYR A 37 14.91 -7.16 12.92
C TYR A 37 15.32 -6.48 14.24
N ASN A 38 14.90 -5.24 14.47
CA ASN A 38 15.11 -4.53 15.73
C ASN A 38 13.77 -4.33 16.46
N LEU A 39 13.67 -4.87 17.67
CA LEU A 39 12.43 -4.88 18.45
C LEU A 39 11.97 -3.46 18.82
N ASP A 40 12.87 -2.58 19.27
CA ASP A 40 12.52 -1.22 19.70
C ASP A 40 11.99 -0.37 18.53
N SER A 41 12.63 -0.50 17.37
CA SER A 41 12.21 0.13 16.13
C SER A 41 10.82 -0.37 15.69
N ALA A 42 10.60 -1.69 15.73
CA ALA A 42 9.32 -2.29 15.37
C ALA A 42 8.19 -1.87 16.34
N LEU A 43 8.47 -1.83 17.65
CA LEU A 43 7.51 -1.40 18.66
C LEU A 43 7.14 0.08 18.52
N THR A 44 8.12 0.94 18.25
CA THR A 44 7.90 2.37 17.99
C THR A 44 7.01 2.56 16.77
N LEU A 45 7.24 1.78 15.71
CA LEU A 45 6.44 1.83 14.48
C LEU A 45 5.00 1.33 14.72
N ALA A 46 4.84 0.18 15.38
CA ALA A 46 3.54 -0.41 15.68
C ALA A 46 2.67 0.54 16.54
N THR A 47 3.27 1.15 17.56
CA THR A 47 2.62 2.16 18.42
C THR A 47 2.21 3.38 17.61
N ARG A 48 3.13 3.95 16.80
CA ARG A 48 2.86 5.13 15.98
C ARG A 48 1.72 4.90 14.99
N LEU A 49 1.68 3.72 14.38
CA LEU A 49 0.67 3.35 13.40
C LEU A 49 -0.61 2.80 14.03
N ASN A 50 -0.64 2.62 15.36
CA ASN A 50 -1.71 1.96 16.09
C ASN A 50 -2.10 0.61 15.46
N LYS A 51 -1.10 -0.23 15.19
CA LYS A 51 -1.27 -1.57 14.60
C LYS A 51 -0.73 -2.64 15.54
N PRO A 52 -1.32 -3.85 15.55
CA PRO A 52 -0.76 -4.97 16.31
C PRO A 52 0.64 -5.33 15.78
N LEU A 53 1.52 -5.74 16.69
CA LEU A 53 2.87 -6.20 16.37
C LEU A 53 2.88 -7.73 16.31
N MET A 54 3.26 -8.28 15.15
CA MET A 54 3.54 -9.71 14.99
C MET A 54 5.04 -9.93 15.10
N ILE A 55 5.44 -10.91 15.93
CA ILE A 55 6.83 -11.31 16.12
C ILE A 55 6.97 -12.75 15.63
N ASP A 56 7.86 -12.96 14.67
CA ASP A 56 8.21 -14.28 14.17
C ASP A 56 9.53 -14.75 14.80
N PHE A 57 9.46 -15.85 15.54
CA PHE A 57 10.64 -16.49 16.12
C PHE A 57 11.14 -17.58 15.18
N MET A 58 12.01 -17.19 14.24
CA MET A 58 12.62 -18.13 13.29
C MET A 58 14.05 -18.51 13.67
N ALA A 59 14.54 -19.60 13.06
CA ALA A 59 15.96 -19.93 13.01
C ALA A 59 16.29 -20.64 11.69
N THR A 60 17.47 -20.35 11.13
CA THR A 60 17.91 -20.93 9.84
C THR A 60 18.12 -22.44 9.88
N TRP A 61 18.25 -23.01 11.06
CA TRP A 61 18.44 -24.45 11.29
C TRP A 61 17.14 -25.16 11.70
N CYS A 62 16.02 -24.45 11.84
CA CYS A 62 14.75 -25.00 12.31
C CYS A 62 13.91 -25.55 11.13
N PRO A 63 13.76 -26.88 10.97
CA PRO A 63 12.99 -27.45 9.87
C PRO A 63 11.49 -27.09 9.87
N PRO A 64 10.77 -27.05 11.01
CA PRO A 64 9.36 -26.64 10.98
C PRO A 64 9.20 -25.15 10.66
N CYS A 65 10.14 -24.29 11.06
CA CYS A 65 10.13 -22.87 10.73
C CYS A 65 10.24 -22.65 9.22
N LYS A 66 11.16 -23.37 8.55
CA LYS A 66 11.28 -23.34 7.08
C LYS A 66 9.98 -23.73 6.37
N LYS A 67 9.33 -24.80 6.82
CA LYS A 67 8.03 -25.23 6.26
C LYS A 67 6.95 -24.15 6.41
N MET A 68 6.97 -23.38 7.49
CA MET A 68 6.05 -22.27 7.71
C MET A 68 6.32 -21.13 6.72
N GLU A 69 7.59 -20.75 6.52
CA GLU A 69 8.01 -19.73 5.54
C GLU A 69 7.65 -20.12 4.10
N ASP A 70 7.89 -21.39 3.73
CA ASP A 70 7.60 -21.94 2.40
C ASP A 70 6.10 -21.85 2.05
N SER A 71 5.22 -21.96 3.05
CA SER A 71 3.76 -21.88 2.87
C SER A 71 3.20 -20.45 2.89
N THR A 72 4.03 -19.45 3.17
CA THR A 72 3.63 -18.05 3.39
C THR A 72 4.15 -17.10 2.28
N SER A 73 4.78 -17.65 1.24
CA SER A 73 5.37 -16.90 0.11
C SER A 73 4.52 -16.95 -1.16
#